data_AF-A0A7X7MFY8-F1
#
_entry.id   AF-A0A7X7MFY8-F1
#
_cell.length_a   1.000
_cell.length_b   1.000
_cell.length_c   1.000
_cell.angle_alpha   90.00
_cell.angle_beta   90.00
_cell.angle_gamma   90.00
#
_symmetry.space_group_name_H-M   'P 1'
#
loop_
_entity.id
_entity.type
_entity.pdbx_description
1 polymer ?
#
loop_
_entity_poly.entity_id
_entity_poly.type
_entity_poly.pdbx_seq_one_letter_code
_entity_poly.pdbx_strand_id
1 'polypeptide(L)'
;MSHQVHLFSGGIIRCAHCGFAVTGERIRRNLLDGSVREHVYYRCANNSKPDEHPPMRWREGDLAEMFVEEFKTFVMPTEIAQWFRASIQTAFADVGELLRQKKQALAKRRTELVGMQDRLLNGYLAGAIEQTVFQAKAADLKVEIAKVEEALARATVCDPDAPVRALALFDFSQQLVDVWHRSNSEEKRQVLDCVSLNRTVTAASLCVTKRKPFDWIAERPFLKNGRGGGI
;
A
#
# COMPACT_ATOMS: atom_id res chain seq x y z
N MET A 1 -35.25 -11.10 5.35
CA MET A 1 -34.70 -12.05 4.37
C MET A 1 -33.27 -11.64 4.08
N SER A 2 -32.28 -12.28 4.70
CA SER A 2 -30.87 -12.00 4.41
C SER A 2 -30.61 -12.42 2.96
N HIS A 3 -30.43 -11.43 2.07
CA HIS A 3 -29.82 -11.70 0.77
C HIS A 3 -28.42 -12.24 1.06
N GLN A 4 -28.26 -13.55 1.02
CA GLN A 4 -26.95 -14.18 1.18
C GLN A 4 -26.13 -13.79 -0.05
N VAL A 5 -25.28 -12.78 0.12
CA VAL A 5 -24.51 -12.22 -0.98
C VAL A 5 -23.37 -13.19 -1.31
N HIS A 6 -23.44 -13.81 -2.50
CA HIS A 6 -22.36 -14.57 -3.13
C HIS A 6 -21.01 -13.86 -2.96
N LEU A 7 -20.01 -14.48 -2.31
CA LEU A 7 -18.76 -13.82 -1.89
C LEU A 7 -18.07 -13.05 -3.04
N PHE A 8 -17.98 -13.66 -4.22
CA PHE A 8 -17.31 -13.11 -5.40
C PHE A 8 -18.26 -12.55 -6.47
N SER A 9 -19.50 -12.19 -6.11
CA SER A 9 -20.41 -11.50 -7.05
C SER A 9 -19.97 -10.06 -7.34
N GLY A 10 -20.62 -9.43 -8.32
CA GLY A 10 -20.35 -8.03 -8.67
C GLY A 10 -19.16 -7.82 -9.61
N GLY A 11 -18.69 -8.88 -10.30
CA GLY A 11 -17.61 -8.76 -11.27
C GLY A 11 -16.22 -8.60 -10.64
N ILE A 12 -16.08 -8.97 -9.36
CA ILE A 12 -14.82 -9.01 -8.60
C ILE A 12 -13.78 -9.90 -9.30
N ILE A 13 -14.22 -10.97 -9.96
CA ILE A 13 -13.36 -11.90 -10.72
C ILE A 13 -13.75 -11.86 -12.20
N ARG A 14 -12.73 -11.86 -13.07
CA ARG A 14 -12.90 -11.90 -14.53
C ARG A 14 -12.38 -13.22 -15.11
N CYS A 15 -12.93 -13.65 -16.23
CA CYS A 15 -12.41 -14.78 -16.98
C CYS A 15 -11.11 -14.36 -17.68
N ALA A 16 -10.03 -15.11 -17.48
CA ALA A 16 -8.75 -14.83 -18.12
C ALA A 16 -8.79 -14.99 -19.65
N HIS A 17 -9.68 -15.85 -20.18
CA HIS A 17 -9.76 -16.13 -21.62
C HIS A 17 -10.50 -15.05 -22.42
N CYS A 18 -11.58 -14.47 -21.88
CA CYS A 18 -12.41 -13.50 -22.61
C CYS A 18 -12.64 -12.17 -21.87
N GLY A 19 -12.11 -11.99 -20.66
CA GLY A 19 -12.24 -10.74 -19.87
C GLY A 19 -13.62 -10.47 -19.26
N PHE A 20 -14.63 -11.26 -19.62
CA PHE A 20 -15.98 -11.15 -19.06
C PHE A 20 -16.00 -11.47 -17.57
N ALA A 21 -16.95 -10.88 -16.86
CA ALA A 21 -17.16 -11.15 -15.45
C ALA A 21 -17.49 -12.63 -15.21
N VAL A 22 -17.02 -13.14 -14.09
CA VAL A 22 -17.44 -14.45 -13.56
C VAL A 22 -18.65 -14.21 -12.65
N THR A 23 -19.72 -14.96 -12.86
CA THR A 23 -20.98 -14.81 -12.12
C THR A 23 -21.28 -16.04 -11.29
N GLY A 24 -21.83 -15.79 -10.10
CA GLY A 24 -22.26 -16.82 -9.16
C GLY A 24 -23.66 -17.34 -9.50
N GLU A 25 -23.83 -18.65 -9.44
CA GLU A 25 -25.09 -19.38 -9.58
C GLU A 25 -25.29 -20.25 -8.33
N ARG A 26 -26.45 -20.12 -7.69
CA ARG A 26 -26.83 -20.98 -6.57
C ARG A 26 -27.55 -22.22 -7.07
N ILE A 27 -27.01 -23.39 -6.77
CA ILE A 27 -27.67 -24.67 -7.01
C ILE A 27 -28.22 -25.21 -5.68
N ARG A 28 -29.52 -25.49 -5.67
CA ARG A 28 -30.22 -26.18 -4.58
C ARG A 28 -30.55 -27.60 -5.02
N ARG A 29 -30.23 -28.58 -4.18
CA ARG A 29 -30.61 -29.99 -4.40
C ARG A 29 -31.35 -30.50 -3.17
N ASN A 30 -32.54 -31.04 -3.40
CA ASN A 30 -33.30 -31.74 -2.38
C ASN A 30 -32.74 -33.16 -2.24
N LEU A 31 -32.44 -33.56 -1.01
CA LEU A 31 -31.94 -34.89 -0.68
C LEU A 31 -33.13 -35.81 -0.32
N LEU A 32 -32.88 -37.11 -0.39
CA LEU A 32 -33.89 -38.15 -0.12
C LEU A 32 -34.42 -38.11 1.32
N ASP A 33 -33.65 -37.55 2.24
CA ASP A 33 -33.99 -37.36 3.66
C ASP A 33 -34.83 -36.10 3.93
N GLY A 34 -35.21 -35.35 2.88
CA GLY A 34 -35.96 -34.10 2.98
C GLY A 34 -35.09 -32.87 3.29
N SER A 35 -33.78 -33.02 3.46
CA SER A 35 -32.87 -31.90 3.64
C SER A 35 -32.51 -31.22 2.30
N VAL A 36 -32.15 -29.94 2.34
CA VAL A 36 -31.74 -29.17 1.14
C VAL A 36 -30.26 -28.87 1.23
N ARG A 37 -29.50 -29.28 0.21
CA ARG A 37 -28.09 -28.93 0.07
C ARG A 37 -27.93 -27.79 -0.93
N GLU A 38 -27.31 -26.70 -0.49
CA GLU A 38 -27.04 -25.53 -1.32
C GLU A 38 -25.55 -25.40 -1.63
N HIS A 39 -25.24 -25.10 -2.89
CA HIS A 39 -23.89 -24.83 -3.35
C HIS A 39 -23.86 -23.60 -4.25
N VAL A 40 -22.84 -22.77 -4.10
CA VAL A 40 -22.57 -21.62 -4.97
C VAL A 40 -21.45 -22.00 -5.93
N TYR A 41 -21.72 -21.83 -7.22
CA TYR A 41 -20.76 -22.05 -8.29
C TYR A 41 -20.53 -20.77 -9.08
N TYR A 42 -19.32 -20.59 -9.58
CA TYR A 42 -18.90 -19.44 -10.37
C TYR A 42 -18.55 -19.89 -11.78
N ARG A 43 -19.10 -19.22 -12.80
CA ARG A 43 -18.86 -19.52 -14.21
C ARG A 43 -18.62 -18.24 -15.02
N CYS A 44 -17.94 -18.36 -16.16
CA CYS A 44 -17.79 -17.24 -17.08
C CYS A 44 -19.17 -16.82 -17.65
N ALA A 45 -19.52 -15.53 -17.51
CA ALA A 45 -20.81 -14.99 -17.92
C ALA A 45 -20.93 -14.66 -19.42
N ASN A 46 -19.86 -14.83 -20.20
CA ASN A 46 -19.94 -14.68 -21.65
C ASN A 46 -20.89 -15.75 -22.21
N ASN A 47 -22.01 -15.36 -22.82
CA ASN A 47 -22.94 -16.28 -23.48
C ASN A 47 -22.58 -16.54 -24.95
N SER A 48 -21.68 -15.74 -25.52
CA SER A 48 -21.21 -15.81 -26.90
C SER A 48 -19.74 -16.23 -26.90
N LYS A 49 -19.48 -17.42 -26.35
CA LYS A 49 -18.13 -17.97 -26.26
C LYS A 49 -17.73 -18.61 -27.60
N PRO A 50 -16.49 -18.41 -28.09
CA PRO A 50 -15.96 -19.21 -29.19
C PRO A 50 -15.75 -20.66 -28.73
N ASP A 51 -15.71 -21.60 -29.67
CA ASP A 51 -15.58 -23.04 -29.39
C ASP A 51 -14.31 -23.40 -28.62
N GLU A 52 -13.23 -22.64 -28.82
CA GLU A 52 -11.95 -22.80 -28.10
C GLU A 52 -11.99 -22.32 -26.65
N HIS A 53 -13.07 -21.66 -26.21
CA HIS A 53 -13.18 -21.16 -24.84
C HIS A 53 -13.41 -22.33 -23.87
N PRO A 54 -12.47 -22.60 -22.94
CA PRO A 54 -12.61 -23.74 -22.04
C PRO A 54 -13.85 -23.63 -21.14
N PRO A 55 -14.58 -24.74 -20.90
CA PRO A 55 -15.63 -24.75 -19.89
C PRO A 55 -14.98 -24.55 -18.51
N MET A 56 -15.52 -23.61 -17.74
CA MET A 56 -14.98 -23.24 -16.43
C MET A 56 -16.12 -23.09 -15.43
N ARG A 57 -16.03 -23.87 -14.34
CA ARG A 57 -16.97 -23.84 -13.23
C ARG A 57 -16.22 -24.10 -11.93
N TRP A 58 -16.22 -23.14 -11.02
CA TRP A 58 -15.56 -23.24 -9.72
C TRP A 58 -16.59 -23.24 -8.59
N ARG A 59 -16.37 -24.02 -7.52
CA ARG A 59 -17.14 -23.86 -6.29
C ARG A 59 -16.63 -22.62 -5.54
N GLU A 60 -17.50 -21.96 -4.79
CA GLU A 60 -17.10 -20.80 -3.97
C GLU A 60 -15.98 -21.13 -2.97
N GLY A 61 -16.02 -22.33 -2.38
CA GLY A 61 -14.97 -22.82 -1.48
C GLY A 61 -13.61 -22.92 -2.17
N ASP A 62 -13.56 -23.58 -3.33
CA ASP A 62 -12.33 -23.78 -4.11
C ASP A 62 -11.70 -22.43 -4.53
N LEU A 63 -12.53 -21.45 -4.93
CA LEU A 63 -12.04 -20.09 -5.20
C LEU A 63 -11.46 -19.43 -3.94
N ALA A 64 -12.15 -19.56 -2.81
CA ALA A 64 -11.68 -19.01 -1.54
C ALA A 64 -10.37 -19.64 -1.09
N GLU A 65 -10.19 -20.94 -1.30
CA GLU A 65 -8.93 -21.64 -1.02
C GLU A 65 -7.80 -21.15 -1.94
N MET A 66 -8.06 -20.94 -3.24
CA MET A 66 -7.06 -20.35 -4.13
C MET A 66 -6.61 -18.94 -3.70
N PHE A 67 -7.52 -18.11 -3.17
CA PHE A 67 -7.13 -16.82 -2.59
C PHE A 67 -6.31 -16.99 -1.31
N VAL A 68 -6.62 -17.99 -0.47
CA VAL A 68 -5.82 -18.28 0.73
C VAL A 68 -4.40 -18.71 0.33
N GLU A 69 -4.23 -19.55 -0.69
CA GLU A 69 -2.90 -19.91 -1.21
C GLU A 69 -2.12 -18.68 -1.69
N GLU A 70 -2.78 -17.75 -2.37
CA GLU A 70 -2.18 -16.48 -2.76
C GLU A 70 -1.77 -15.64 -1.52
N PHE A 71 -2.60 -15.61 -0.48
CA PHE A 71 -2.29 -14.85 0.74
C PHE A 71 -1.11 -15.42 1.53
N LYS A 72 -0.93 -16.75 1.51
CA LYS A 72 0.24 -17.40 2.12
C LYS A 72 1.55 -16.92 1.51
N THR A 73 1.56 -16.43 0.26
CA THR A 73 2.77 -15.86 -0.35
C THR A 73 3.26 -14.61 0.37
N PHE A 74 2.36 -13.84 1.00
CA PHE A 74 2.70 -12.65 1.79
C PHE A 74 3.28 -12.99 3.16
N VAL A 75 2.89 -14.13 3.73
CA VAL A 75 3.28 -14.52 5.09
C VAL A 75 4.72 -15.01 5.07
N MET A 76 5.57 -14.33 5.82
CA MET A 76 6.98 -14.66 5.97
C MET A 76 7.18 -15.61 7.17
N PRO A 77 8.25 -16.43 7.16
CA PRO A 77 8.70 -17.12 8.36
C PRO A 77 8.96 -16.13 9.50
N THR A 78 8.66 -16.53 10.74
CA THR A 78 8.69 -15.66 11.93
C THR A 78 9.97 -14.86 12.07
N GLU A 79 11.13 -15.48 11.89
CA GLU A 79 12.44 -14.82 12.02
C GLU A 79 12.62 -13.71 10.97
N ILE A 80 12.25 -14.00 9.72
CA ILE A 80 12.33 -13.05 8.61
C ILE A 80 11.33 -11.91 8.84
N ALA A 81 10.12 -12.22 9.32
CA ALA A 81 9.10 -11.22 9.62
C ALA A 81 9.55 -10.27 10.73
N GLN A 82 10.14 -10.79 11.81
CA GLN A 82 10.67 -9.99 12.92
C GLN A 82 11.83 -9.10 12.46
N TRP A 83 12.77 -9.64 11.70
CA TRP A 83 13.87 -8.87 11.12
C TRP A 83 13.35 -7.76 10.20
N PHE A 84 12.39 -8.06 9.33
CA PHE A 84 11.83 -7.09 8.39
C PHE A 84 11.06 -5.99 9.12
N ARG A 85 10.27 -6.34 10.14
CA ARG A 85 9.60 -5.40 11.03
C ARG A 85 10.59 -4.43 11.69
N ALA A 86 11.67 -4.97 12.27
CA ALA A 86 12.72 -4.14 12.88
C ALA A 86 13.39 -3.22 11.84
N SER A 87 13.63 -3.74 10.63
CA SER A 87 14.20 -2.96 9.53
C SER A 87 13.31 -1.79 9.11
N ILE A 88 11.98 -1.97 9.08
CA ILE A 88 11.02 -0.87 8.86
C ILE A 88 11.18 0.20 9.95
N GLN A 89 11.22 -0.21 11.22
CA GLN A 89 11.35 0.72 12.35
C GLN A 89 12.65 1.53 12.27
N THR A 90 13.78 0.87 12.02
CA THR A 90 15.08 1.51 11.86
C THR A 90 15.07 2.48 10.68
N ALA A 91 14.55 2.07 9.52
CA ALA A 91 14.48 2.94 8.35
C ALA A 91 13.67 4.23 8.62
N PHE A 92 12.52 4.12 9.31
CA PHE A 92 11.75 5.31 9.69
C PHE A 92 12.44 6.16 10.75
N ALA A 93 13.15 5.55 11.70
CA ALA A 93 13.93 6.29 12.69
C ALA A 93 15.06 7.09 12.01
N ASP A 94 15.78 6.48 11.07
CA ASP A 94 16.85 7.13 10.31
C ASP A 94 16.32 8.29 9.45
N VAL A 95 15.20 8.08 8.76
CA VAL A 95 14.51 9.13 7.99
C VAL A 95 14.04 10.26 8.92
N GLY A 96 13.45 9.92 10.07
CA GLY A 96 13.01 10.89 11.06
C GLY A 96 14.16 11.74 11.60
N GLU A 97 15.29 11.11 11.90
CA GLU A 97 16.51 11.77 12.36
C GLU A 97 17.10 12.69 11.29
N LEU A 98 17.19 12.22 10.04
CA LEU A 98 17.67 13.04 8.92
C LEU A 98 16.78 14.26 8.70
N LEU A 99 15.45 14.09 8.77
CA LEU A 99 14.50 15.19 8.66
C LEU A 99 14.63 16.19 9.81
N ARG A 100 14.84 15.69 11.04
CA ARG A 100 15.07 16.52 12.22
C ARG A 100 16.35 17.35 12.06
N GLN A 101 17.46 16.73 11.66
CA GLN A 101 18.73 17.42 11.40
C GLN A 101 18.58 18.48 10.32
N LYS A 102 17.90 18.15 9.20
CA LYS A 102 17.63 19.11 8.11
C LYS A 102 16.81 20.30 8.59
N LYS A 103 15.76 20.08 9.39
CA LYS A 103 14.96 21.17 9.99
C LYS A 103 15.80 22.05 10.91
N GLN A 104 16.65 21.45 11.75
CA GLN A 104 17.53 22.19 12.65
C GLN A 104 18.54 23.06 11.88
N ALA A 105 19.15 22.51 10.82
CA ALA A 105 20.09 23.26 9.97
C ALA A 105 19.40 24.44 9.27
N LEU A 106 18.21 24.23 8.70
CA LEU A 106 17.44 25.30 8.05
C LEU A 106 16.96 26.36 9.06
N ALA A 107 16.51 25.96 10.24
CA ALA A 107 16.10 26.88 11.30
C ALA A 107 17.28 27.76 11.76
N LYS A 108 18.46 27.16 11.97
CA LYS A 108 19.68 27.90 12.29
C LYS A 108 20.04 28.89 11.18
N ARG A 109 20.00 28.45 9.91
CA ARG A 109 20.28 29.32 8.76
C ARG A 109 19.32 30.50 8.68
N ARG A 110 18.04 30.28 8.97
CA ARG A 110 17.04 31.35 9.04
C ARG A 110 17.41 32.38 10.11
N THR A 111 17.73 31.94 11.33
CA THR A 111 18.14 32.83 12.42
C THR A 111 19.40 33.63 12.06
N GLU A 112 20.38 33.01 11.40
CA GLU A 112 21.58 33.70 10.92
C GLU A 112 21.24 34.81 9.91
N LEU A 113 20.40 34.51 8.91
CA LEU A 113 20.00 35.47 7.89
C LEU A 113 19.20 36.65 8.45
N VAL A 114 18.28 36.38 9.40
CA VAL A 114 17.54 37.43 10.12
C VAL A 114 18.51 38.29 10.93
N GLY A 115 19.46 37.68 11.65
CA GLY A 115 20.48 38.44 12.38
C GLY A 115 21.39 39.27 11.46
N MET A 116 21.69 38.81 10.25
CA MET A 116 22.40 39.61 9.24
C MET A 116 21.56 40.79 8.76
N GLN A 117 20.25 40.60 8.57
CA GLN A 117 19.33 41.67 8.20
C GLN A 117 19.25 42.75 9.29
N ASP A 118 19.17 42.36 10.55
CA ASP A 118 19.16 43.30 11.69
C ASP A 118 20.46 44.11 11.78
N ARG A 119 21.62 43.46 11.60
CA ARG A 119 22.92 44.16 11.58
C ARG A 119 23.04 45.10 10.40
N LEU A 120 22.58 44.69 9.22
CA LEU A 120 22.55 45.54 8.02
C LEU A 120 21.70 46.78 8.25
N LEU A 121 20.53 46.63 8.89
CA LEU A 121 19.67 47.76 9.26
C LEU A 121 20.35 48.70 10.26
N ASN A 122 20.95 48.16 11.32
CA ASN A 122 21.66 48.97 12.32
C ASN A 122 22.84 49.74 11.70
N GLY A 123 23.60 49.13 10.79
CA GLY A 123 24.71 49.79 10.08
C GLY A 123 24.24 50.93 9.18
N TYR A 124 23.09 50.77 8.51
CA TYR A 124 22.46 51.84 7.73
C TYR A 124 21.98 52.99 8.63
N LEU A 125 21.30 52.68 9.74
CA LEU A 125 20.83 53.70 10.70
C LEU A 125 21.97 54.47 11.37
N ALA A 126 23.12 53.84 11.57
CA ALA A 126 24.33 54.48 12.08
C ALA A 126 25.08 55.33 11.03
N GLY A 127 24.61 55.36 9.78
CA GLY A 127 25.25 56.10 8.68
C GLY A 127 26.51 55.43 8.11
N ALA A 128 26.82 54.19 8.50
CA ALA A 128 28.00 53.46 8.04
C ALA A 128 27.81 52.81 6.65
N ILE A 129 26.60 52.78 6.12
CA ILE A 129 26.23 52.11 4.87
C ILE A 129 25.38 53.05 4.01
N GLU A 130 25.73 53.17 2.73
CA GLU A 130 24.92 53.94 1.79
C GLU A 130 23.60 53.24 1.43
N GLN A 131 22.58 54.04 1.10
CA GLN A 131 21.22 53.56 0.82
C GLN A 131 21.18 52.53 -0.33
N THR A 132 21.96 52.74 -1.39
CA THR A 132 22.02 51.85 -2.56
C THR A 132 22.56 50.46 -2.18
N VAL A 133 23.64 50.43 -1.39
CA VAL A 133 24.25 49.21 -0.87
C VAL A 133 23.31 48.49 0.09
N PHE A 134 22.64 49.24 0.97
CA PHE A 134 21.63 48.69 1.88
C PHE A 134 20.49 48.02 1.12
N GLN A 135 19.90 48.71 0.14
CA GLN A 135 18.76 48.18 -0.62
C GLN A 135 19.12 46.90 -1.38
N ALA A 136 20.28 46.86 -2.05
CA ALA A 136 20.75 45.68 -2.76
C ALA A 136 20.92 44.49 -1.81
N LYS A 137 21.61 44.67 -0.68
CA LYS A 137 21.85 43.60 0.29
C LYS A 137 20.59 43.18 1.05
N ALA A 138 19.68 44.10 1.33
CA ALA A 138 18.40 43.79 1.95
C ALA A 138 17.52 42.95 1.02
N ALA A 139 17.54 43.21 -0.30
CA ALA A 139 16.84 42.41 -1.29
C ALA A 139 17.42 40.98 -1.37
N ASP A 140 18.75 40.84 -1.44
CA ASP A 140 19.43 39.54 -1.43
C ASP A 140 19.05 38.70 -0.19
N LEU A 141 19.13 39.31 1.00
CA LEU A 141 18.80 38.62 2.26
C LEU A 141 17.33 38.21 2.33
N LYS A 142 16.40 39.06 1.83
CA LYS A 142 14.97 38.70 1.76
C LYS A 142 14.74 37.48 0.87
N VAL A 143 15.40 37.41 -0.29
CA VAL A 143 15.29 36.25 -1.19
C VAL A 143 15.82 34.98 -0.51
N GLU A 144 16.96 35.05 0.16
CA GLU A 144 17.54 33.90 0.86
C GLU A 144 16.67 33.44 2.05
N ILE A 145 16.10 34.38 2.81
CA ILE A 145 15.15 34.05 3.89
C ILE A 145 13.94 33.32 3.33
N ALA A 146 13.34 33.83 2.25
CA ALA A 146 12.18 33.21 1.61
C ALA A 146 12.47 31.78 1.14
N LYS A 147 13.64 31.54 0.54
CA LYS A 147 14.08 30.18 0.14
C LYS A 147 14.19 29.22 1.32
N VAL A 148 14.76 29.67 2.44
CA VAL A 148 14.92 28.86 3.65
C VAL A 148 13.57 28.58 4.30
N GLU A 149 12.67 29.56 4.35
CA GLU A 149 11.31 29.39 4.88
C GLU A 149 10.49 28.41 4.02
N GLU A 150 10.60 28.48 2.70
CA GLU A 150 9.97 27.51 1.81
C GLU A 150 10.52 26.09 2.04
N ALA A 151 11.84 25.95 2.19
CA ALA A 151 12.46 24.66 2.48
C ALA A 151 12.01 24.08 3.85
N LEU A 152 11.82 24.93 4.86
CA LEU A 152 11.28 24.55 6.17
C LEU A 152 9.82 24.09 6.08
N ALA A 153 8.99 24.83 5.32
CA ALA A 153 7.60 24.47 5.10
C ALA A 153 7.51 23.09 4.44
N ARG A 154 8.26 22.83 3.37
CA ARG A 154 8.31 21.52 2.68
C ARG A 154 8.78 20.39 3.59
N ALA A 155 9.79 20.64 4.43
CA ALA A 155 10.27 19.63 5.39
C ALA A 155 9.24 19.28 6.48
N THR A 156 8.22 20.12 6.66
CA THR A 156 7.18 19.95 7.69
C THR A 156 6.01 19.08 7.23
N VAL A 157 5.81 18.90 5.92
CA VAL A 157 4.72 18.12 5.31
C VAL A 157 4.87 16.59 5.49
N CYS A 158 5.81 16.12 6.33
CA CYS A 158 5.97 14.68 6.57
C CYS A 158 4.78 14.14 7.38
N ASP A 159 4.18 13.06 6.89
CA ASP A 159 3.13 12.34 7.57
C ASP A 159 3.68 11.65 8.84
N PRO A 160 3.29 12.12 10.05
CA PRO A 160 3.86 11.62 11.30
C PRO A 160 3.46 10.17 11.59
N ASP A 161 2.34 9.71 11.01
CA ASP A 161 1.78 8.37 11.22
C ASP A 161 2.26 7.38 10.17
N ALA A 162 3.10 7.79 9.20
CA ALA A 162 3.66 6.90 8.19
C ALA A 162 4.37 5.65 8.77
N PRO A 163 5.18 5.74 9.85
CA PRO A 163 5.79 4.55 10.45
C PRO A 163 4.74 3.60 11.03
N VAL A 164 3.73 4.15 11.72
CA VAL A 164 2.65 3.37 12.35
C VAL A 164 1.84 2.65 11.28
N ARG A 165 1.44 3.35 10.20
CA ARG A 165 0.70 2.74 9.10
C ARG A 165 1.51 1.70 8.34
N ALA A 166 2.81 1.93 8.13
CA ALA A 166 3.67 0.96 7.48
C ALA A 166 3.78 -0.35 8.28
N LEU A 167 3.93 -0.24 9.61
CA LEU A 167 3.97 -1.40 10.50
C LEU A 167 2.62 -2.11 10.56
N ALA A 168 1.51 -1.36 10.67
CA ALA A 168 0.17 -1.93 10.67
C ALA A 168 -0.14 -2.66 9.34
N LEU A 169 0.27 -2.10 8.21
CA LEU A 169 0.13 -2.74 6.91
C LEU A 169 0.96 -4.02 6.82
N PHE A 170 2.19 -4.00 7.33
CA PHE A 170 3.03 -5.18 7.40
C PHE A 170 2.38 -6.26 8.28
N ASP A 171 1.95 -5.92 9.50
CA ASP A 171 1.27 -6.85 10.41
C ASP A 171 0.01 -7.46 9.79
N PHE A 172 -0.81 -6.63 9.14
CA PHE A 172 -1.97 -7.07 8.39
C PHE A 172 -1.59 -8.09 7.32
N SER A 173 -0.51 -7.88 6.57
CA SER A 173 -0.05 -8.83 5.56
C SER A 173 0.38 -10.18 6.14
N GLN A 174 0.95 -10.18 7.35
CA GLN A 174 1.39 -11.40 8.04
C GLN A 174 0.22 -12.18 8.67
N GLN A 175 -0.86 -11.48 9.01
CA GLN A 175 -2.08 -12.05 9.60
C GLN A 175 -3.20 -12.29 8.56
N LEU A 176 -2.92 -12.08 7.27
CA LEU A 176 -3.96 -11.98 6.24
C LEU A 176 -4.82 -13.24 6.11
N VAL A 177 -4.21 -14.42 6.27
CA VAL A 177 -4.90 -15.71 6.24
C VAL A 177 -5.88 -15.83 7.41
N ASP A 178 -5.45 -15.49 8.62
CA ASP A 178 -6.30 -15.53 9.81
C ASP A 178 -7.44 -14.52 9.73
N VAL A 179 -7.14 -13.30 9.25
CA VAL A 179 -8.14 -12.26 9.00
C VAL A 179 -9.18 -12.78 8.01
N TRP A 180 -8.75 -13.36 6.88
CA TRP A 180 -9.66 -13.93 5.89
C TRP A 180 -10.59 -14.99 6.47
N HIS A 181 -10.08 -15.92 7.29
CA HIS A 181 -10.90 -16.97 7.88
C HIS A 181 -11.93 -16.45 8.89
N ARG A 182 -11.57 -15.41 9.65
CA ARG A 182 -12.46 -14.79 10.65
C ARG A 182 -13.44 -13.79 10.05
N SER A 183 -13.16 -13.30 8.84
CA SER A 183 -13.96 -12.28 8.19
C SER A 183 -15.28 -12.78 7.61
N ASN A 184 -16.29 -11.91 7.67
CA ASN A 184 -17.55 -12.09 6.97
C ASN A 184 -17.39 -11.80 5.45
N SER A 185 -18.44 -12.01 4.66
CA SER A 185 -18.36 -11.85 3.20
C SER A 185 -18.04 -10.43 2.72
N GLU A 186 -18.44 -9.39 3.46
CA GLU A 186 -18.15 -8.01 3.10
C GLU A 186 -16.69 -7.66 3.39
N GLU A 187 -16.22 -8.01 4.59
CA GLU A 187 -14.82 -7.83 5.00
C GLU A 187 -13.86 -8.59 4.08
N LYS A 188 -14.22 -9.82 3.66
CA LYS A 188 -13.44 -10.57 2.68
C LYS A 188 -13.29 -9.81 1.36
N ARG A 189 -14.34 -9.13 0.88
CA ARG A 189 -14.22 -8.30 -0.33
C ARG A 189 -13.30 -7.11 -0.11
N GLN A 190 -13.40 -6.45 1.04
CA GLN A 190 -12.50 -5.36 1.40
C GLN A 190 -11.05 -5.84 1.44
N VAL A 191 -10.78 -7.02 2.02
CA VAL A 191 -9.45 -7.64 2.02
C VAL A 191 -8.96 -7.81 0.59
N LEU A 192 -9.78 -8.36 -0.31
CA LEU A 192 -9.41 -8.49 -1.72
C LEU A 192 -9.07 -7.14 -2.35
N ASP A 193 -9.90 -6.12 -2.13
CA ASP A 193 -9.71 -4.77 -2.72
C ASP A 193 -8.47 -4.06 -2.21
N CYS A 194 -8.10 -4.31 -0.96
CA CYS A 194 -6.86 -3.84 -0.36
C CYS A 194 -5.64 -4.51 -1.00
N VAL A 195 -5.63 -5.84 -1.17
CA VAL A 195 -4.41 -6.59 -1.52
C VAL A 195 -4.21 -6.81 -3.02
N SER A 196 -5.22 -6.58 -3.84
CA SER A 196 -5.17 -6.88 -5.28
C SER A 196 -5.80 -5.78 -6.15
N LEU A 197 -5.30 -5.69 -7.38
CA LEU A 197 -5.77 -4.77 -8.43
C LEU A 197 -6.68 -5.49 -9.44
N ASN A 198 -6.27 -6.67 -9.89
CA ASN A 198 -7.01 -7.48 -10.85
C ASN A 198 -7.04 -8.94 -10.40
N ARG A 199 -8.17 -9.61 -10.66
CA ARG A 199 -8.39 -11.02 -10.29
C ARG A 199 -8.98 -11.72 -11.49
N THR A 200 -8.19 -12.61 -12.09
CA THR A 200 -8.62 -13.37 -13.27
C THR A 200 -8.55 -14.86 -12.99
N VAL A 201 -9.47 -15.63 -13.53
CA VAL A 201 -9.51 -17.08 -13.34
C VAL A 201 -9.63 -17.80 -14.69
N THR A 202 -8.89 -18.90 -14.81
CA THR A 202 -8.94 -19.85 -15.92
C THR A 202 -9.71 -21.11 -15.49
N ALA A 203 -9.83 -22.11 -16.38
CA ALA A 203 -10.40 -23.40 -16.01
C ALA A 203 -9.61 -24.15 -14.92
N ALA A 204 -8.34 -23.78 -14.66
CA ALA A 204 -7.45 -24.51 -13.76
C ALA A 204 -6.80 -23.66 -12.65
N SER A 205 -6.74 -22.33 -12.79
CA SER A 205 -5.97 -21.48 -11.89
C SER A 205 -6.58 -20.08 -11.70
N LEU A 206 -6.26 -19.49 -10.55
CA LEU A 206 -6.48 -18.09 -10.23
C LEU A 206 -5.18 -17.31 -10.44
N CYS A 207 -5.27 -16.19 -11.16
CA CYS A 207 -4.18 -15.23 -11.30
C CYS A 207 -4.59 -13.90 -10.67
N VAL A 208 -3.81 -13.44 -9.69
CA VAL A 208 -4.06 -12.19 -8.96
C VAL A 208 -2.92 -11.21 -9.25
N THR A 209 -3.28 -10.02 -9.73
CA THR A 209 -2.34 -8.89 -9.78
C THR A 209 -2.33 -8.23 -8.41
N LYS A 210 -1.27 -8.45 -7.64
CA LYS A 210 -1.08 -7.92 -6.28
C LYS A 210 -0.93 -6.39 -6.32
N ARG A 211 -1.50 -5.69 -5.34
CA ARG A 211 -1.34 -4.24 -5.17
C ARG A 211 -0.04 -3.95 -4.41
N LYS A 212 0.60 -2.80 -4.65
CA LYS A 212 1.71 -2.34 -3.80
C LYS A 212 1.21 -2.01 -2.38
N PRO A 213 1.95 -2.38 -1.32
CA PRO A 213 3.27 -3.03 -1.32
C PRO A 213 3.22 -4.57 -1.21
N PHE A 214 2.04 -5.19 -1.33
CA PHE A 214 1.87 -6.64 -1.19
C PHE A 214 2.61 -7.44 -2.28
N ASP A 215 2.75 -6.88 -3.48
CA ASP A 215 3.60 -7.42 -4.54
C ASP A 215 5.05 -7.62 -4.08
N TRP A 216 5.63 -6.59 -3.49
CA TRP A 216 7.00 -6.56 -3.01
C TRP A 216 7.20 -7.49 -1.81
N ILE A 217 6.21 -7.57 -0.92
CA ILE A 217 6.18 -8.53 0.20
C ILE A 217 6.18 -9.97 -0.30
N ALA A 218 5.41 -10.28 -1.35
CA ALA A 218 5.34 -11.63 -1.92
C ALA A 218 6.62 -12.04 -2.67
N GLU A 219 7.19 -11.12 -3.47
CA GLU A 219 8.39 -11.41 -4.27
C GLU A 219 9.67 -11.53 -3.44
N ARG A 220 9.68 -10.92 -2.25
CA ARG A 220 10.79 -10.87 -1.29
C ARG A 220 12.14 -10.50 -1.94
N PRO A 221 12.21 -9.44 -2.77
CA PRO A 221 13.45 -9.07 -3.47
C PRO A 221 14.60 -8.73 -2.51
N PHE A 222 14.27 -8.28 -1.29
CA PHE A 222 15.22 -7.98 -0.22
C PHE A 222 15.97 -9.22 0.31
N LEU A 223 15.46 -10.44 0.11
CA LEU A 223 16.19 -11.67 0.46
C LEU A 223 17.17 -12.09 -0.65
N LYS A 224 16.87 -11.79 -1.91
CA LYS A 224 17.71 -12.16 -3.06
C LYS A 224 19.01 -11.36 -3.15
N ASN A 225 19.02 -10.17 -2.55
CA ASN A 225 20.19 -9.30 -2.49
C ASN A 225 21.10 -9.62 -1.28
N GLY A 226 20.69 -10.56 -0.42
CA GLY A 226 21.55 -11.18 0.59
C GLY A 226 22.38 -12.28 -0.06
N ARG A 227 23.67 -11.99 -0.25
CA ARG A 227 24.72 -12.89 -0.76
C ARG A 227 24.47 -14.37 -0.47
N GLY A 228 24.65 -15.20 -1.50
CA GLY A 228 25.06 -16.60 -1.32
C GLY A 228 26.35 -16.64 -0.50
N GLY A 229 26.20 -16.81 0.80
CA GLY A 229 27.23 -17.28 1.72
C GLY A 229 26.77 -18.67 2.15
N GLY A 230 27.46 -19.70 1.64
CA GLY A 230 27.12 -21.08 1.93
C GLY A 230 27.23 -21.39 3.42
N ILE A 231 26.39 -22.33 3.83
CA ILE A 231 26.72 -23.40 4.77
C ILE A 231 26.13 -24.67 4.16
#